data_AF-A0A857DEF2-F1
#
_entry.id   AF-A0A857DEF2-F1
#
_cell.length_a   1.000
_cell.length_b   1.000
_cell.length_c   1.000
_cell.angle_alpha   90.00
_cell.angle_beta   90.00
_cell.angle_gamma   90.00
#
_symmetry.space_group_name_H-M   'P 1'
#
loop_
_entity.id
_entity.type
_entity.pdbx_description
1 polymer ?
#
loop_
_entity_poly.entity_id
_entity_poly.type
_entity_poly.pdbx_seq_one_letter_code
_entity_poly.pdbx_strand_id
1 'polypeptide(L)' 'MRPKELQCVVTFQTTTEAMAFEEAARKEGLKGRIIPLPRDIASGCGLVWREDPLCRVVIEKLLKEHHLRYDSIYELVI' A
#
# COMPACT_ATOMS: atom_id res chain seq x y z
N MET A 1 6.71 24.35 1.43
CA MET A 1 7.25 23.20 0.67
C MET A 1 7.11 21.97 1.55
N ARG A 2 6.34 20.95 1.14
CA ARG A 2 6.31 19.68 1.87
C ARG A 2 7.57 18.89 1.51
N PRO A 3 8.30 18.32 2.47
CA PRO A 3 9.42 17.45 2.18
C PRO A 3 8.91 16.28 1.36
N LYS A 4 9.62 16.03 0.26
CA LYS A 4 9.38 14.93 -0.66
C LYS A 4 10.03 13.71 -0.03
N GLU A 5 9.26 12.91 0.69
CA GLU A 5 9.75 11.70 1.35
C GLU A 5 9.37 10.46 0.54
N LEU A 6 10.30 9.51 0.47
CA LEU A 6 10.11 8.25 -0.23
C LEU A 6 9.08 7.44 0.55
N GLN A 7 8.03 7.01 -0.14
CA GLN A 7 6.94 6.23 0.44
C GLN A 7 6.71 5.00 -0.42
N CYS A 8 6.49 3.87 0.24
CA CYS A 8 6.08 2.65 -0.43
C CYS A 8 4.56 2.65 -0.51
N VAL A 9 4.04 2.48 -1.73
CA VAL A 9 2.61 2.32 -1.94
C VAL A 9 2.30 1.01 -2.65
N VAL A 10 1.23 0.35 -2.21
CA VAL A 10 0.73 -0.88 -2.83
C VAL A 10 -0.59 -0.58 -3.50
N THR A 11 -0.67 -0.97 -4.76
CA THR A 11 -1.89 -0.87 -5.56
C THR A 11 -2.64 -2.19 -5.55
N PHE A 12 -3.96 -2.10 -5.54
CA PHE A 12 -4.85 -3.26 -5.49
C PHE A 12 -5.78 -3.25 -6.69
N GLN A 13 -6.22 -4.44 -7.10
CA GLN A 13 -7.14 -4.58 -8.22
C GLN A 13 -8.57 -4.23 -7.80
N THR A 14 -8.95 -4.52 -6.56
CA THR A 14 -10.26 -4.17 -6.00
C THR A 14 -10.15 -3.43 -4.68
N THR A 15 -11.21 -2.68 -4.34
CA THR A 15 -11.36 -1.98 -3.06
C THR A 15 -11.38 -2.94 -1.87
N THR A 16 -11.92 -4.15 -2.09
CA THR A 16 -12.01 -5.20 -1.06
C THR A 16 -10.64 -5.71 -0.65
N GLU A 17 -9.74 -5.95 -1.61
CA GLU A 17 -8.36 -6.33 -1.33
C GLU A 17 -7.62 -5.24 -0.56
N ALA A 18 -7.80 -3.98 -0.95
CA ALA A 18 -7.19 -2.85 -0.25
C ALA A 18 -7.63 -2.80 1.22
N MET A 19 -8.93 -2.89 1.49
CA MET A 19 -9.47 -2.90 2.86
C MET A 19 -9.02 -4.12 3.66
N ALA A 20 -8.98 -5.31 3.04
CA ALA A 20 -8.50 -6.52 3.70
C ALA A 20 -7.01 -6.41 4.05
N PHE A 21 -6.21 -5.81 3.17
CA PHE A 21 -4.81 -5.50 3.43
C PHE A 21 -4.66 -4.51 4.58
N GLU A 22 -5.44 -3.43 4.61
CA GLU A 22 -5.42 -2.45 5.71
C GLU A 22 -5.67 -3.11 7.07
N GLU A 23 -6.67 -3.99 7.15
CA GLU A 23 -6.99 -4.66 8.41
C GLU A 23 -5.85 -5.59 8.85
N ALA A 24 -5.23 -6.30 7.91
CA ALA A 24 -4.07 -7.16 8.17
C ALA A 24 -2.84 -6.35 8.60
N ALA A 25 -2.51 -5.29 7.86
CA ALA A 25 -1.44 -4.37 8.15
C ALA A 25 -1.57 -3.74 9.54
N ARG A 26 -2.78 -3.32 9.89
CA ARG A 26 -3.09 -2.75 11.21
C ARG A 26 -2.97 -3.78 12.33
N LYS A 27 -3.30 -5.06 12.09
CA LYS A 27 -3.05 -6.16 13.06
C LYS A 27 -1.56 -6.40 13.28
N GLU A 28 -0.76 -6.21 12.24
CA GLU A 28 0.69 -6.37 12.29
C GLU A 28 1.43 -5.14 12.89
N GLY A 29 0.68 -4.07 13.20
CA GLY A 29 1.22 -2.85 13.82
C GLY A 29 1.81 -1.85 12.83
N LEU A 30 1.53 -2.02 11.53
CA LEU A 30 1.89 -1.04 10.50
C LEU A 30 1.15 0.28 10.73
N LYS A 31 1.83 1.40 10.44
CA LYS A 31 1.31 2.77 10.67
C LYS A 31 0.78 3.42 9.41
N GLY A 32 0.83 2.72 8.29
CA GLY A 32 0.32 3.16 7.03
C GLY A 32 -1.19 3.24 7.03
N ARG A 33 -1.68 3.64 5.88
CA ARG A 33 -3.10 3.90 5.66
C ARG A 33 -3.42 3.82 4.19
N ILE A 34 -4.66 3.46 3.88
CA ILE A 34 -5.16 3.64 2.53
C ILE A 34 -5.27 5.13 2.22
N ILE A 35 -4.72 5.53 1.08
CA ILE A 35 -4.90 6.86 0.49
C ILE A 35 -5.52 6.70 -0.91
N PRO A 36 -6.20 7.74 -1.42
CA PRO A 36 -6.62 7.75 -2.82
C PRO A 36 -5.39 7.66 -3.74
N LEU A 37 -5.56 6.95 -4.85
CA LEU A 37 -4.53 6.72 -5.87
C LEU A 37 -3.88 8.05 -6.28
N PRO A 38 -2.56 8.21 -6.09
CA PRO A 38 -1.86 9.40 -6.57
C PRO A 38 -1.89 9.43 -8.10
N ARG A 39 -1.88 10.65 -8.67
CA ARG A 39 -1.97 10.84 -10.13
C ARG A 39 -0.82 10.17 -10.90
N ASP A 40 0.30 9.94 -10.23
CA ASP A 40 1.46 9.22 -10.76
C ASP A 40 1.18 7.73 -11.03
N ILE A 41 0.12 7.17 -10.44
CA ILE A 41 -0.28 5.77 -10.63
C ILE A 41 -1.60 5.74 -11.40
N ALA A 42 -1.58 5.11 -12.58
CA ALA A 42 -2.74 5.01 -13.46
C ALA A 42 -3.51 3.67 -13.32
N SER A 43 -2.99 2.70 -12.58
CA SER A 43 -3.52 1.33 -12.48
C SER A 43 -3.94 0.99 -11.04
N GLY A 44 -5.14 0.43 -10.88
CA GLY A 44 -5.69 -0.04 -9.60
C GLY A 44 -7.15 0.36 -9.37
N CYS A 45 -7.69 0.04 -8.19
CA CYS A 45 -9.07 0.32 -7.77
C CYS A 45 -9.35 1.78 -7.35
N GLY A 46 -8.38 2.69 -7.56
CA GLY A 46 -8.45 4.07 -7.07
C GLY A 46 -8.00 4.24 -5.60
N LEU A 47 -7.60 3.17 -4.93
CA LEU A 47 -7.06 3.18 -3.57
C LEU A 47 -5.69 2.49 -3.52
N VAL A 48 -4.78 3.05 -2.73
CA VAL A 48 -3.46 2.47 -2.47
C VAL A 48 -3.15 2.47 -0.99
N TRP A 49 -2.44 1.43 -0.54
CA TRP A 49 -1.87 1.44 0.81
C TRP A 49 -0.60 2.25 0.78
N ARG A 50 -0.44 3.24 1.66
CA ARG A 50 0.80 4.01 1.84
C ARG A 50 1.47 3.60 3.14
N GLU A 51 2.75 3.26 3.07
CA GLU A 51 3.59 2.93 4.21
C GLU A 51 5.00 3.50 4.05
N ASP A 52 5.76 3.45 5.14
CA ASP A 52 7.21 3.61 5.10
C ASP A 52 7.88 2.53 4.22
N PRO A 53 8.82 2.90 3.33
CA PRO A 53 9.54 1.94 2.50
C PRO A 53 10.34 0.91 3.29
N LEU A 54 10.71 1.21 4.54
CA LEU A 54 11.37 0.25 5.42
C LEU A 54 10.46 -0.95 5.76
N CYS A 55 9.13 -0.77 5.71
CA CYS A 55 8.16 -1.81 5.98
C CYS A 55 7.83 -2.68 4.76
N ARG A 56 8.47 -2.46 3.60
CA ARG A 56 8.23 -3.24 2.38
C ARG A 56 8.28 -4.76 2.60
N VAL A 57 9.25 -5.23 3.37
CA VAL A 57 9.41 -6.66 3.68
C VAL A 57 8.18 -7.21 4.43
N VAL A 58 7.64 -6.43 5.37
CA VAL A 58 6.44 -6.79 6.14
C VAL A 58 5.22 -6.81 5.22
N ILE A 59 5.10 -5.82 4.33
CA ILE A 59 4.01 -5.76 3.35
C ILE A 59 4.03 -6.97 2.41
N GLU A 60 5.19 -7.33 1.85
CA GLU A 60 5.32 -8.51 1.00
C GLU A 60 4.99 -9.81 1.75
N LYS A 61 5.31 -9.88 3.04
CA LYS A 61 4.94 -10.99 3.91
C LYS A 61 3.43 -11.06 4.12
N LEU A 62 2.79 -9.94 4.46
CA LEU A 62 1.33 -9.84 4.61
C LEU A 62 0.58 -10.24 3.35
N LEU A 63 1.03 -9.75 2.18
CA LEU A 63 0.42 -10.08 0.89
C LEU A 63 0.45 -11.60 0.65
N LYS A 64 1.56 -12.26 0.99
CA LYS A 64 1.71 -13.72 0.88
C LYS A 64 0.89 -14.47 1.93
N GLU A 65 0.94 -14.07 3.20
CA GLU A 65 0.24 -14.75 4.29
C GLU A 65 -1.28 -14.67 4.11
N HIS A 66 -1.78 -13.50 3.76
CA HIS A 66 -3.21 -13.27 3.53
C HIS A 66 -3.68 -13.66 2.12
N HIS A 67 -2.76 -14.13 1.26
CA HIS A 67 -3.04 -14.44 -0.15
C HIS A 67 -3.80 -13.31 -0.87
N LEU A 68 -3.46 -12.07 -0.51
CA LEU A 68 -4.11 -10.89 -1.05
C LEU A 68 -3.56 -10.62 -2.44
N ARG A 69 -4.48 -10.44 -3.39
CA ARG A 69 -4.11 -9.96 -4.71
C ARG A 69 -3.72 -8.48 -4.60
N TYR A 70 -2.71 -8.12 -5.36
CA TYR A 70 -2.20 -6.76 -5.50
C TYR A 70 -1.76 -6.60 -6.95
N ASP A 71 -1.79 -5.36 -7.44
CA ASP A 71 -1.42 -5.05 -8.82
C ASP A 71 0.10 -4.87 -8.92
N SER A 72 0.64 -3.94 -8.14
CA SER A 72 2.08 -3.68 -8.03
C SER A 72 2.42 -2.84 -6.80
N ILE A 73 3.67 -2.97 -6.35
CA ILE A 73 4.25 -2.14 -5.29
C ILE A 73 5.10 -1.05 -5.95
N TYR A 74 4.81 0.20 -5.64
CA TYR A 74 5.51 1.37 -6.14
C TYR A 74 6.23 2.09 -5.01
N GLU A 75 7.43 2.57 -5.28
CA GLU A 75 8.16 3.47 -4.38
C GLU A 75 8.19 4.84 -5.04
N LEU A 76 7.42 5.78 -4.50
CA LEU A 76 7.38 7.14 -5.02
C LEU A 76 7.42 8.16 -3.90
N VAL A 77 7.75 9.38 -4.30
CA VAL A 77 8.03 10.47 -3.39
C VAL A 77 6.78 11.35 -3.27
N ILE A 78 6.05 11.23 -2.15
CA ILE A 78 4.70 11.81 -1.95
C ILE A 78 4.69 12.87 -0.86
#